data_AF-A0A1V0M797-F1
#
_entry.id   AF-A0A1V0M797-F1
#
_cell.length_a   1.000
_cell.length_b   1.000
_cell.length_c   1.000
_cell.angle_alpha   90.00
_cell.angle_beta   90.00
_cell.angle_gamma   90.00
#
_symmetry.space_group_name_H-M   'P 1'
#
loop_
_entity.id
_entity.type
_entity.pdbx_description
1 polymer ?
#
loop_
_entity_poly.entity_id
_entity_poly.type
_entity_poly.pdbx_seq_one_letter_code
_entity_poly.pdbx_strand_id
1 'polypeptide(L)'
;MPDFPVKTIEYALLFNVPFFVFYTSITSKSIKYIWLQKYVELELNNKKPNWREQEKVTLYFPEENDLDSNTVKIYNILTEHRAKIESLEFLKLYEELVLHAESFASGEYEVSRYCVDLCVRLIKIQWLINYLGINTHSHGSNINIFNLKDAFHNIYTNNHVSSDDFTVIWDQLAMLERIKTEIISKDTFNEIAYDHANIIPF
;
A
#
# COMPACT_ATOMS: atom_id res chain seq x y z
N MET A 1 -18.16 -13.31 27.00
CA MET A 1 -18.02 -12.43 25.81
C MET A 1 -18.18 -10.99 26.29
N PRO A 2 -17.29 -10.06 25.90
CA PRO A 2 -17.35 -8.69 26.40
C PRO A 2 -18.37 -7.84 25.62
N ASP A 3 -19.19 -7.08 26.35
CA ASP A 3 -20.01 -6.02 25.76
C ASP A 3 -19.11 -4.85 25.37
N PHE A 4 -19.14 -4.48 24.09
CA PHE A 4 -18.28 -3.45 23.52
C PHE A 4 -19.09 -2.20 23.16
N PRO A 5 -18.68 -0.99 23.60
CA PRO A 5 -19.45 0.24 23.37
C PRO A 5 -19.57 0.58 21.88
N VAL A 6 -20.81 0.84 21.42
CA VAL A 6 -21.06 1.21 20.01
C VAL A 6 -20.30 2.46 19.60
N LYS A 7 -20.23 3.46 20.49
CA LYS A 7 -19.45 4.69 20.26
C LYS A 7 -17.97 4.44 19.96
N THR A 8 -17.38 3.38 20.52
CA THR A 8 -15.98 3.02 20.22
C THR A 8 -15.85 2.43 18.82
N ILE A 9 -16.85 1.67 18.38
CA ILE A 9 -16.92 1.16 17.01
C ILE A 9 -17.10 2.31 16.02
N GLU A 10 -18.03 3.23 16.28
CA GLU A 10 -18.24 4.42 15.45
C GLU A 10 -16.96 5.25 15.32
N TYR A 11 -16.26 5.46 16.44
CA TYR A 11 -14.96 6.14 16.43
C TYR A 11 -13.93 5.38 15.59
N ALA A 12 -13.84 4.05 15.72
CA ALA A 12 -12.93 3.23 14.93
C ALA A 12 -13.21 3.30 13.42
N LEU A 13 -14.47 3.49 13.02
CA LEU A 13 -14.86 3.64 11.61
C LEU A 13 -14.42 4.98 10.99
N LEU A 14 -14.04 5.97 11.80
CA LEU A 14 -13.52 7.25 11.30
C LEU A 14 -12.07 7.14 10.78
N PHE A 15 -11.36 6.07 11.11
CA PHE A 15 -9.99 5.87 10.71
C PHE A 15 -9.90 5.18 9.34
N ASN A 16 -8.93 5.61 8.54
CA ASN A 16 -8.55 4.95 7.28
C ASN A 16 -7.42 3.92 7.46
N VAL A 17 -7.01 3.65 8.70
CA VAL A 17 -6.03 2.62 9.08
C VAL A 17 -6.71 1.43 9.75
N PRO A 18 -6.13 0.21 9.71
CA PRO A 18 -6.73 -0.96 10.35
C PRO A 18 -6.83 -0.78 11.86
N PHE A 19 -8.05 -0.85 12.39
CA PHE A 19 -8.31 -0.76 13.82
C PHE A 19 -8.51 -2.16 14.40
N PHE A 20 -7.55 -2.62 15.21
CA PHE A 20 -7.62 -3.94 15.85
C PHE A 20 -8.13 -3.84 17.29
N VAL A 21 -9.04 -4.75 17.64
CA VAL A 21 -9.43 -4.99 19.04
C VAL A 21 -8.77 -6.28 19.49
N PHE A 22 -8.07 -6.23 20.61
CA PHE A 22 -7.44 -7.40 21.24
C PHE A 22 -8.23 -7.81 22.48
N TYR A 23 -8.54 -9.09 22.57
CA TYR A 23 -9.13 -9.71 23.75
C TYR A 23 -8.09 -10.60 24.42
N THR A 24 -7.68 -10.26 25.64
CA THR A 24 -6.71 -11.04 26.41
C THR A 24 -7.44 -11.81 27.51
N SER A 25 -7.33 -13.13 27.48
CA SER A 25 -7.87 -14.00 28.52
C SER A 25 -6.81 -14.31 29.56
N ILE A 26 -7.06 -13.95 30.82
CA ILE A 26 -6.14 -14.22 31.94
C ILE A 26 -6.06 -15.73 32.23
N THR A 27 -7.20 -16.43 32.12
CA THR A 27 -7.32 -17.86 32.44
C THR A 27 -6.65 -18.76 31.42
N SER A 28 -6.92 -18.54 30.12
CA SER A 28 -6.33 -19.32 29.03
C SER A 28 -4.98 -18.78 28.56
N LYS A 29 -4.55 -17.61 29.06
CA LYS A 29 -3.36 -16.87 28.60
C LYS A 29 -3.30 -16.68 27.09
N SER A 30 -4.46 -16.66 26.43
CA SER A 30 -4.56 -16.48 24.99
C SER A 30 -4.99 -15.05 24.65
N ILE A 31 -4.48 -14.54 23.54
CA ILE A 31 -4.83 -13.24 23.00
C ILE A 31 -5.52 -13.47 21.66
N LYS A 32 -6.77 -13.04 21.55
CA LYS A 32 -7.52 -13.04 20.29
C LYS A 32 -7.61 -11.63 19.72
N TYR A 33 -7.82 -11.52 18.41
CA TYR A 33 -7.97 -10.22 17.76
C TYR A 33 -9.11 -10.18 16.73
N ILE A 34 -9.60 -8.98 16.43
CA ILE A 34 -10.44 -8.72 15.27
C ILE A 34 -10.03 -7.41 14.60
N TRP A 35 -10.11 -7.36 13.28
CA TRP A 35 -10.11 -6.09 12.54
C TRP A 35 -11.53 -5.51 12.61
N LEU A 36 -11.71 -4.48 13.43
CA LEU A 36 -13.04 -4.00 13.82
C LEU A 36 -13.84 -3.43 12.65
N GLN A 37 -13.21 -2.67 11.75
CA GLN A 37 -13.90 -2.13 10.57
C GLN A 37 -14.43 -3.27 9.67
N LYS A 38 -13.61 -4.31 9.43
CA LYS A 38 -14.02 -5.45 8.60
C LYS A 38 -15.07 -6.32 9.31
N TYR A 39 -14.97 -6.47 10.63
CA TYR A 39 -16.01 -7.12 11.43
C TYR A 39 -17.36 -6.38 11.34
N VAL A 40 -17.36 -5.05 11.36
CA VAL A 40 -18.59 -4.26 11.17
C VAL A 40 -19.21 -4.55 9.81
N GLU A 41 -18.41 -4.52 8.76
CA GLU A 41 -18.85 -4.74 7.37
C GLU A 41 -19.50 -6.12 7.21
N LEU A 42 -18.84 -7.16 7.70
CA LEU A 42 -19.23 -8.55 7.42
C LEU A 42 -20.22 -9.13 8.41
N GLU A 43 -20.12 -8.75 9.67
CA GLU A 43 -20.89 -9.35 10.77
C GLU A 43 -21.98 -8.40 11.25
N LEU A 44 -21.62 -7.18 11.67
CA LEU A 44 -22.61 -6.29 12.30
C LEU A 44 -23.63 -5.75 11.29
N ASN A 45 -23.19 -5.24 10.14
CA ASN A 45 -24.09 -4.70 9.13
C ASN A 45 -24.99 -5.80 8.52
N ASN A 46 -24.47 -6.99 8.30
CA ASN A 46 -25.21 -8.08 7.68
C ASN A 46 -26.13 -8.83 8.66
N LYS A 47 -25.64 -9.15 9.87
CA LYS A 47 -26.36 -10.03 10.81
C LYS A 47 -27.11 -9.25 11.90
N LYS A 48 -26.78 -7.97 12.13
CA LYS A 48 -27.38 -7.13 13.19
C LYS A 48 -27.63 -5.70 12.68
N PRO A 49 -28.50 -5.47 11.69
CA PRO A 49 -28.62 -4.17 11.01
C PRO A 49 -28.87 -2.97 11.93
N ASN A 50 -29.53 -3.17 13.08
CA ASN A 50 -29.82 -2.11 14.06
C ASN A 50 -28.77 -1.98 15.17
N TRP A 51 -27.56 -2.52 14.98
CA TRP A 51 -26.51 -2.51 16.00
C TRP A 51 -26.09 -1.09 16.42
N ARG A 52 -26.24 -0.10 15.52
CA ARG A 52 -25.93 1.31 15.79
C ARG A 52 -26.88 1.99 16.78
N GLU A 53 -28.09 1.45 16.97
CA GLU A 53 -29.07 1.99 17.92
C GLU A 53 -28.84 1.49 19.35
N GLN A 54 -27.91 0.55 19.54
CA GLN A 54 -27.62 -0.07 20.82
C GLN A 54 -26.54 0.72 21.57
N GLU A 55 -26.53 0.63 22.90
CA GLU A 55 -25.42 1.20 23.70
C GLU A 55 -24.14 0.36 23.55
N LYS A 56 -24.31 -0.96 23.48
CA LYS A 56 -23.23 -1.95 23.43
C LYS A 56 -23.59 -3.09 22.49
N VAL A 57 -22.55 -3.72 21.92
CA VAL A 57 -22.67 -4.93 21.13
C VAL A 57 -21.71 -5.99 21.63
N THR A 58 -22.12 -7.25 21.60
CA THR A 58 -21.23 -8.37 21.89
C THR A 58 -20.38 -8.68 20.66
N LEU A 59 -19.06 -8.58 20.80
CA LEU A 59 -18.09 -8.95 19.77
C LEU A 59 -17.76 -10.45 19.86
N TYR A 60 -17.68 -11.08 18.69
CA TYR A 60 -17.22 -12.46 18.55
C TYR A 60 -15.81 -12.48 17.97
N PHE A 61 -14.92 -13.23 18.62
CA PHE A 61 -13.52 -13.40 18.21
C PHE A 61 -13.36 -14.80 17.60
N PRO A 62 -13.08 -14.92 16.30
CA PRO A 62 -12.86 -16.22 15.66
C PRO A 62 -11.67 -16.96 16.25
N GLU A 63 -11.71 -18.30 16.22
CA GLU A 63 -10.64 -19.13 16.80
C GLU A 63 -9.32 -18.97 16.05
N GLU A 64 -9.38 -18.81 14.74
CA GLU A 64 -8.25 -18.58 13.86
C GLU A 64 -7.56 -17.22 14.07
N ASN A 65 -8.23 -16.27 14.74
CA ASN A 65 -7.66 -14.97 15.07
C ASN A 65 -6.96 -15.00 16.43
N ASP A 66 -6.05 -15.95 16.56
CA ASP A 66 -5.23 -16.13 17.73
C ASP A 66 -3.87 -15.45 17.50
N LEU A 67 -3.47 -14.56 18.40
CA LEU A 67 -2.23 -13.81 18.26
C LEU A 67 -1.02 -14.74 18.36
N ASP A 68 -1.06 -15.77 19.21
CA ASP A 68 0.10 -16.63 19.45
C ASP A 68 0.35 -17.58 18.27
N SER A 69 -0.73 -18.07 17.64
CA SER A 69 -0.62 -18.99 16.51
C SER A 69 -0.74 -18.33 15.13
N ASN A 70 -1.21 -17.07 15.04
CA ASN A 70 -1.51 -16.42 13.76
C ASN A 70 -1.13 -14.92 13.72
N THR A 71 0.09 -14.59 14.17
CA THR A 71 0.68 -13.25 14.00
C THR A 71 0.85 -12.85 12.53
N VAL A 72 1.16 -13.81 11.66
CA VAL A 72 1.40 -13.61 10.23
C VAL A 72 0.22 -12.93 9.56
N LYS A 73 -1.01 -13.26 9.96
CA LYS A 73 -2.22 -12.67 9.40
C LYS A 73 -2.37 -11.19 9.72
N ILE A 74 -2.10 -10.74 10.95
CA ILE A 74 -2.06 -9.30 11.28
C ILE A 74 -0.99 -8.61 10.45
N TYR A 75 0.20 -9.23 10.36
CA TYR A 75 1.29 -8.68 9.57
C TYR A 75 0.90 -8.51 8.10
N ASN A 76 0.20 -9.49 7.51
CA ASN A 76 -0.30 -9.43 6.14
C ASN A 76 -1.33 -8.30 5.98
N ILE A 77 -2.30 -8.15 6.90
CA ILE A 77 -3.29 -7.07 6.85
C ILE A 77 -2.60 -5.70 6.86
N LEU A 78 -1.63 -5.51 7.76
CA LEU A 78 -0.87 -4.26 7.86
C LEU A 78 0.01 -4.01 6.64
N THR A 79 0.63 -5.07 6.10
CA THR A 79 1.48 -5.01 4.90
C THR A 79 0.67 -4.63 3.68
N GLU A 80 -0.47 -5.28 3.45
CA GLU A 80 -1.36 -4.99 2.32
C GLU A 80 -1.98 -3.59 2.44
N HIS A 81 -2.37 -3.19 3.65
CA HIS A 81 -2.87 -1.82 3.87
C HIS A 81 -1.82 -0.76 3.56
N ARG A 82 -0.58 -0.95 4.04
CA ARG A 82 0.55 -0.08 3.74
C ARG A 82 0.83 -0.05 2.23
N ALA A 83 0.86 -1.22 1.59
CA ALA A 83 1.09 -1.34 0.16
C ALA A 83 0.04 -0.56 -0.63
N LYS A 84 -1.25 -0.66 -0.27
CA LYS A 84 -2.32 0.09 -0.92
C LYS A 84 -2.12 1.61 -0.83
N ILE A 85 -1.78 2.13 0.35
CA ILE A 85 -1.55 3.58 0.52
C ILE A 85 -0.35 4.04 -0.29
N GLU A 86 0.78 3.33 -0.17
CA GLU A 86 2.00 3.69 -0.88
C GLU A 86 1.85 3.53 -2.41
N SER A 87 1.04 2.57 -2.88
CA SER A 87 0.74 2.37 -4.31
C SER A 87 0.06 3.59 -4.95
N LEU A 88 -0.86 4.25 -4.25
CA LEU A 88 -1.51 5.46 -4.76
C LEU A 88 -0.51 6.61 -4.89
N GLU A 89 0.35 6.81 -3.89
CA GLU A 89 1.40 7.82 -3.95
C GLU A 89 2.43 7.48 -5.05
N PHE A 90 2.78 6.20 -5.21
CA PHE A 90 3.65 5.73 -6.29
C PHE A 90 3.08 6.07 -7.65
N LEU A 91 1.81 5.71 -7.93
CA LEU A 91 1.17 5.98 -9.22
C LEU A 91 1.20 7.47 -9.55
N LYS A 92 0.85 8.32 -8.57
CA LYS A 92 0.92 9.77 -8.74
C LYS A 92 2.33 10.24 -9.09
N LEU A 93 3.33 9.83 -8.29
CA LEU A 93 4.72 10.23 -8.49
C LEU A 93 5.29 9.75 -9.83
N TYR A 94 4.93 8.52 -10.23
CA TYR A 94 5.39 7.92 -11.46
C TYR A 94 4.82 8.65 -12.69
N GLU A 95 3.51 8.92 -12.72
CA GLU A 95 2.89 9.66 -13.83
C GLU A 95 3.46 11.07 -13.96
N GLU A 96 3.66 11.78 -12.83
CA GLU A 96 4.34 13.08 -12.83
C GLU A 96 5.78 12.96 -13.37
N LEU A 97 6.51 11.91 -12.98
CA LEU A 97 7.89 11.73 -13.41
C LEU A 97 8.00 11.44 -14.91
N VAL A 98 7.14 10.57 -15.45
CA VAL A 98 7.11 10.26 -16.89
C VAL A 98 6.76 11.50 -17.70
N LEU A 99 5.73 12.24 -17.29
CA LEU A 99 5.31 13.47 -17.95
C LEU A 99 6.47 14.47 -18.12
N HIS A 100 7.30 14.61 -17.08
CA HIS A 100 8.40 15.56 -17.06
C HIS A 100 9.73 15.00 -17.60
N ALA A 101 9.88 13.67 -17.68
CA ALA A 101 11.04 13.04 -18.29
C ALA A 101 11.12 13.31 -19.81
N GLU A 102 9.99 13.48 -20.49
CA GLU A 102 10.02 13.80 -21.93
C GLU A 102 10.50 15.24 -22.22
N SER A 103 10.32 16.16 -21.27
CA SER A 103 10.64 17.58 -21.44
C SER A 103 12.15 17.87 -21.55
N PHE A 104 13.00 17.14 -20.81
CA PHE A 104 14.45 17.39 -20.87
C PHE A 104 15.06 16.96 -22.22
N ALA A 105 14.47 15.96 -22.90
CA ALA A 105 14.88 15.55 -24.23
C ALA A 105 14.62 16.65 -25.28
N SER A 106 13.70 17.56 -24.99
CA SER A 106 13.36 18.73 -25.81
C SER A 106 14.16 19.99 -25.45
N GLY A 107 15.13 19.89 -24.53
CA GLY A 107 16.02 20.99 -24.13
C GLY A 107 15.58 21.75 -22.88
N GLU A 108 14.51 21.33 -22.20
CA GLU A 108 14.02 21.97 -20.97
C GLU A 108 14.73 21.42 -19.72
N TYR A 109 16.03 21.64 -19.58
CA TYR A 109 16.86 21.03 -18.52
C TYR A 109 16.49 21.46 -17.10
N GLU A 110 15.86 22.62 -16.93
CA GLU A 110 15.35 23.07 -15.61
C GLU A 110 14.27 22.13 -15.06
N VAL A 111 13.51 21.45 -15.94
CA VAL A 111 12.50 20.46 -15.53
C VAL A 111 13.15 19.26 -14.83
N SER A 112 14.40 18.93 -15.15
CA SER A 112 15.13 17.85 -14.50
C SER A 112 15.30 18.08 -12.99
N ARG A 113 15.33 19.34 -12.52
CA ARG A 113 15.33 19.65 -11.08
C ARG A 113 14.05 19.20 -10.39
N TYR A 114 12.90 19.33 -11.05
CA TYR A 114 11.62 18.82 -10.51
C TYR A 114 11.63 17.29 -10.47
N CYS A 115 12.15 16.63 -11.50
CA CYS A 115 12.33 15.18 -11.53
C CYS A 115 13.21 14.67 -10.38
N VAL A 116 14.24 15.43 -9.96
CA VAL A 116 15.04 15.10 -8.76
C VAL A 116 14.17 15.07 -7.49
N ASP A 117 13.27 16.04 -7.30
CA ASP A 117 12.36 16.06 -6.15
C ASP A 117 11.39 14.86 -6.16
N LEU A 118 10.83 14.55 -7.33
CA LEU A 118 10.01 13.37 -7.52
C LEU A 118 10.77 12.08 -7.17
N CYS A 119 12.04 11.96 -7.58
CA CYS A 119 12.89 10.82 -7.21
C CYS A 119 13.12 10.76 -5.68
N VAL A 120 13.33 11.89 -5.00
CA VAL A 120 13.45 11.94 -3.53
C VAL A 120 12.17 11.46 -2.86
N ARG A 121 10.99 11.81 -3.41
CA ARG A 121 9.70 11.31 -2.91
C ARG A 121 9.53 9.82 -3.18
N LEU A 122 9.93 9.31 -4.34
CA LEU A 122 9.96 7.88 -4.65
C LEU A 122 10.87 7.09 -3.70
N ILE A 123 12.04 7.64 -3.33
CA ILE A 123 12.94 7.02 -2.34
C ILE A 123 12.26 6.85 -0.97
N LYS A 124 11.36 7.77 -0.57
CA LYS A 124 10.62 7.63 0.70
C LYS A 124 9.66 6.44 0.71
N ILE A 125 9.23 5.98 -0.46
CA ILE A 125 8.37 4.79 -0.64
C ILE A 125 9.14 3.60 -1.22
N GLN A 126 10.48 3.57 -1.04
CA GLN A 126 11.35 2.47 -1.52
C GLN A 126 10.89 1.09 -1.00
N TRP A 127 10.26 1.05 0.18
CA TRP A 127 9.71 -0.19 0.72
C TRP A 127 8.70 -0.83 -0.24
N LEU A 128 7.72 -0.07 -0.75
CA LEU A 128 6.77 -0.56 -1.74
C LEU A 128 7.47 -1.02 -3.02
N ILE A 129 8.42 -0.21 -3.51
CA ILE A 129 9.17 -0.51 -4.74
C ILE A 129 9.88 -1.85 -4.60
N ASN A 130 10.50 -2.11 -3.45
CA ASN A 130 11.14 -3.40 -3.16
C ASN A 130 10.11 -4.52 -2.97
N TYR A 131 9.02 -4.25 -2.24
CA TYR A 131 7.96 -5.22 -1.97
C TYR A 131 7.33 -5.76 -3.25
N LEU A 132 7.05 -4.88 -4.22
CA LEU A 132 6.48 -5.25 -5.52
C LEU A 132 7.56 -5.69 -6.52
N GLY A 133 8.76 -5.09 -6.47
CA GLY A 133 9.87 -5.41 -7.36
C GLY A 133 10.43 -6.83 -7.21
N ILE A 134 10.24 -7.45 -6.04
CA ILE A 134 10.58 -8.88 -5.84
C ILE A 134 9.72 -9.79 -6.75
N ASN A 135 8.49 -9.39 -7.07
CA ASN A 135 7.59 -10.19 -7.89
C ASN A 135 7.77 -9.97 -9.40
N THR A 136 8.47 -8.90 -9.81
CA THR A 136 8.65 -8.53 -11.24
C THR A 136 9.92 -9.11 -11.88
N HIS A 137 10.56 -10.11 -11.23
CA HIS A 137 11.84 -10.68 -11.62
C HIS A 137 11.90 -11.20 -13.07
N SER A 138 12.47 -10.36 -13.94
CA SER A 138 13.12 -10.76 -15.18
C SER A 138 14.56 -10.20 -15.18
N HIS A 139 15.51 -11.12 -15.06
CA HIS A 139 16.96 -10.98 -15.27
C HIS A 139 17.64 -9.62 -14.99
N GLY A 140 18.25 -9.52 -13.80
CA GLY A 140 19.55 -8.85 -13.62
C GLY A 140 19.58 -7.33 -13.47
N SER A 141 18.45 -6.64 -13.53
CA SER A 141 18.41 -5.18 -13.34
C SER A 141 17.55 -4.81 -12.12
N ASN A 142 18.21 -4.28 -11.08
CA ASN A 142 17.54 -3.79 -9.89
C ASN A 142 17.08 -2.34 -10.11
N ILE A 143 15.87 -2.03 -9.64
CA ILE A 143 15.39 -0.66 -9.57
C ILE A 143 16.29 0.13 -8.61
N ASN A 144 16.91 1.18 -9.12
CA ASN A 144 17.81 2.06 -8.39
C ASN A 144 17.39 3.51 -8.61
N ILE A 145 16.51 3.99 -7.73
CA ILE A 145 16.01 5.36 -7.76
C ILE A 145 17.12 6.38 -7.49
N PHE A 146 18.22 5.99 -6.83
CA PHE A 146 19.36 6.88 -6.62
C PHE A 146 20.08 7.18 -7.94
N ASN A 147 20.30 6.16 -8.78
CA ASN A 147 20.89 6.35 -10.11
C ASN A 147 19.98 7.24 -10.99
N LEU A 148 18.67 7.03 -10.92
CA LEU A 148 17.70 7.87 -11.63
C LEU A 148 17.77 9.33 -11.17
N LYS A 149 17.80 9.56 -9.86
CA LYS A 149 17.94 10.89 -9.24
C LYS A 149 19.25 11.56 -9.66
N ASP A 150 20.35 10.83 -9.64
CA ASP A 150 21.68 11.35 -10.00
C ASP A 150 21.74 11.70 -11.50
N ALA A 151 21.14 10.90 -12.38
CA ALA A 151 21.05 11.19 -13.80
C ALA A 151 20.27 12.50 -14.07
N PHE A 152 19.11 12.69 -13.43
CA PHE A 152 18.38 13.97 -13.52
C PHE A 152 19.18 15.15 -12.95
N HIS A 153 19.92 14.93 -11.86
CA HIS A 153 20.76 15.97 -11.28
C HIS A 153 21.92 16.37 -12.20
N ASN A 154 22.53 15.41 -12.90
CA ASN A 154 23.58 15.66 -13.89
C ASN A 154 23.04 16.50 -15.05
N ILE A 155 21.86 16.17 -15.58
CA ILE A 155 21.23 16.92 -16.67
C ILE A 155 20.97 18.37 -16.26
N TYR A 156 20.37 18.55 -15.07
CA TYR A 156 20.10 19.88 -14.52
C TYR A 156 21.39 20.70 -14.34
N THR A 157 22.42 20.11 -13.75
CA THR A 157 23.65 20.84 -13.40
C THR A 157 24.49 21.17 -14.63
N ASN A 158 24.50 20.28 -15.62
CA ASN A 158 25.33 20.43 -16.82
C ASN A 158 24.59 21.07 -18.00
N ASN A 159 23.26 21.26 -17.90
CA ASN A 159 22.41 21.72 -19.00
C ASN A 159 22.64 20.93 -20.30
N HIS A 160 22.80 19.61 -20.15
CA HIS A 160 23.12 18.70 -21.24
C HIS A 160 22.72 17.28 -20.87
N VAL A 161 22.28 16.50 -21.86
CA VAL A 161 21.88 15.10 -21.68
C VAL A 161 22.98 14.20 -22.24
N SER A 162 23.71 13.51 -21.37
CA SER A 162 24.65 12.48 -21.80
C SER A 162 23.92 11.22 -22.26
N SER A 163 24.57 10.41 -23.10
CA SER A 163 24.03 9.09 -23.49
C SER A 163 23.76 8.21 -22.28
N ASP A 164 24.64 8.28 -21.29
CA ASP A 164 24.60 7.43 -20.11
C ASP A 164 23.42 7.84 -19.20
N ASP A 165 23.24 9.13 -18.95
CA ASP A 165 22.10 9.65 -18.18
C ASP A 165 20.77 9.31 -18.88
N PHE A 166 20.72 9.45 -20.21
CA PHE A 166 19.53 9.10 -21.00
C PHE A 166 19.18 7.62 -20.85
N THR A 167 20.16 6.71 -21.02
CA THR A 167 19.96 5.27 -20.86
C THR A 167 19.51 4.93 -19.43
N VAL A 168 20.16 5.49 -18.41
CA VAL A 168 19.77 5.26 -17.01
C VAL A 168 18.33 5.68 -16.77
N ILE A 169 17.90 6.84 -17.26
CA ILE A 169 16.53 7.33 -17.05
C ILE A 169 15.51 6.37 -17.66
N TRP A 170 15.67 6.01 -18.93
CA TRP A 170 14.68 5.16 -19.61
C TRP A 170 14.66 3.73 -19.10
N ASP A 171 15.81 3.16 -18.76
CA ASP A 171 15.88 1.82 -18.18
C ASP A 171 15.15 1.78 -16.83
N GLN A 172 15.36 2.79 -15.98
CA GLN A 172 14.70 2.86 -14.67
C GLN A 172 13.20 3.14 -14.79
N LEU A 173 12.77 4.05 -15.69
CA LEU A 173 11.35 4.30 -15.96
C LEU A 173 10.64 3.04 -16.47
N ALA A 174 11.28 2.26 -17.36
CA ALA A 174 10.73 1.00 -17.84
C ALA A 174 10.54 -0.02 -16.72
N MET A 175 11.42 -0.06 -15.72
CA MET A 175 11.24 -0.92 -14.54
C MET A 175 10.12 -0.41 -13.63
N LEU A 176 9.98 0.91 -13.46
CA LEU A 176 8.90 1.51 -12.68
C LEU A 176 7.53 1.27 -13.33
N GLU A 177 7.43 1.29 -14.67
CA GLU A 177 6.19 0.93 -15.39
C GLU A 177 5.72 -0.50 -15.06
N ARG A 178 6.66 -1.43 -14.83
CA ARG A 178 6.31 -2.80 -14.42
C ARG A 178 5.65 -2.84 -13.04
N ILE A 179 6.12 -2.00 -12.11
CA ILE A 179 5.47 -1.85 -10.80
C ILE A 179 4.07 -1.27 -10.95
N LYS A 180 3.90 -0.22 -11.77
CA LYS A 180 2.57 0.32 -12.08
C LYS A 180 1.63 -0.75 -12.64
N THR A 181 2.11 -1.55 -13.58
CA THR A 181 1.32 -2.65 -14.17
C THR A 181 0.91 -3.67 -13.11
N GLU A 182 1.82 -4.06 -12.20
CA GLU A 182 1.53 -4.95 -11.09
C GLU A 182 0.44 -4.38 -10.17
N ILE A 183 0.54 -3.11 -9.79
CA ILE A 183 -0.45 -2.41 -8.95
C ILE A 183 -1.84 -2.45 -9.61
N ILE A 184 -1.94 -2.03 -10.88
CA ILE A 184 -3.20 -1.99 -11.62
C ILE A 184 -3.78 -3.41 -11.75
N SER A 185 -2.94 -4.41 -12.01
CA SER A 185 -3.39 -5.80 -12.13
C SER A 185 -3.96 -6.35 -10.82
N LYS A 186 -3.34 -6.04 -9.68
CA LYS A 186 -3.82 -6.42 -8.34
C LYS A 186 -5.12 -5.71 -7.98
N ASP A 187 -5.24 -4.42 -8.27
CA ASP A 187 -6.47 -3.68 -8.01
C ASP A 187 -7.64 -4.23 -8.85
N THR A 188 -7.40 -4.49 -10.14
CA THR A 188 -8.38 -5.13 -11.02
C THR A 188 -8.79 -6.51 -10.50
N PHE A 189 -7.83 -7.32 -10.04
CA PHE A 189 -8.12 -8.65 -9.49
C PHE A 189 -8.91 -8.56 -8.18
N ASN A 190 -8.58 -7.61 -7.30
CA ASN A 190 -9.31 -7.41 -6.06
C ASN A 190 -10.77 -7.03 -6.32
N GLU A 191 -11.03 -6.09 -7.23
CA GLU A 191 -12.40 -5.72 -7.64
C GLU A 191 -13.19 -6.94 -8.15
N ILE A 192 -12.59 -7.75 -9.04
CA ILE A 192 -13.21 -8.97 -9.58
C ILE A 192 -13.41 -10.04 -8.49
N ALA A 193 -12.46 -10.20 -7.57
CA ALA A 193 -12.55 -11.16 -6.47
C ALA A 193 -13.65 -10.78 -5.47
N TYR A 194 -13.84 -9.49 -5.17
CA TYR A 194 -14.96 -9.02 -4.36
C TYR A 194 -16.31 -9.27 -5.05
N ASP A 195 -16.38 -9.16 -6.38
CA ASP A 195 -17.61 -9.39 -7.14
C ASP A 195 -17.96 -10.88 -7.31
N HIS A 196 -16.96 -11.75 -7.41
CA HIS A 196 -17.17 -13.19 -7.66
C HIS A 196 -17.12 -14.07 -6.43
N ALA A 197 -16.44 -13.62 -5.39
CA ALA A 197 -16.16 -14.44 -4.23
C ALA A 197 -16.79 -13.78 -3.00
N ASN A 198 -17.87 -14.36 -2.50
CA ASN A 198 -18.20 -14.32 -1.05
C ASN A 198 -17.07 -14.97 -0.20
N ILE A 199 -15.82 -14.94 -0.66
CA ILE A 199 -14.62 -15.44 -0.03
C ILE A 199 -14.02 -14.23 0.68
N ILE A 200 -14.46 -14.12 1.92
CA ILE A 200 -13.96 -13.17 2.90
C ILE A 200 -12.48 -13.48 3.14
N PRO A 201 -11.57 -12.52 2.97
CA PRO A 201 -10.23 -12.66 3.51
C PRO A 201 -10.37 -12.51 5.03
N PHE A 202 -10.49 -13.64 5.71
CA PHE A 202 -10.26 -13.69 7.14
C PHE A 202 -8.76 -13.61 7.36
#